data_AF-V3ZQK3-F1
#
_entry.id   AF-V3ZQK3-F1
#
_cell.length_a   1.000
_cell.length_b   1.000
_cell.length_c   1.000
_cell.angle_alpha   90.00
_cell.angle_beta   90.00
_cell.angle_gamma   90.00
#
_symmetry.space_group_name_H-M   'P 1'
#
loop_
_entity.id
_entity.type
_entity.pdbx_description
1 polymer ?
#
loop_
_entity_poly.entity_id
_entity_poly.type
_entity_poly.pdbx_seq_one_letter_code
_entity_poly.pdbx_strand_id
1 'polypeptide(L)'
;MFLTDTPLRSMFLTDMPLRSMFLTDMPLRSMFLTDMPLRSMFLTNMPFRSMFLTNMPLRSMLSTDVPLRSMFLTNMPLRLMFLTDMPLRSMLSTDVPLRSMFLTNMPLRSMFLTDMPLRSMFLTDMPLRSMFLTDMPLRSMFLTNMPLRSMFLID
;
A
#
# COMPACT_ATOMS: atom_id res chain seq x y z
N MET A 1 -6.86 5.05 17.08
CA MET A 1 -7.94 4.06 16.95
C MET A 1 -7.35 2.67 17.01
N PHE A 2 -7.95 1.78 17.81
CA PHE A 2 -7.54 0.38 17.94
C PHE A 2 -8.79 -0.47 17.78
N LEU A 3 -8.78 -1.42 16.84
CA LEU A 3 -9.89 -2.36 16.60
C LEU A 3 -9.32 -3.77 16.42
N THR A 4 -9.94 -4.74 17.07
CA THR A 4 -9.56 -6.16 17.02
C THR A 4 -10.80 -7.04 16.99
N ASP A 5 -10.75 -8.17 16.29
CA ASP A 5 -11.77 -9.23 16.33
C ASP A 5 -13.21 -8.79 16.02
N THR A 6 -13.40 -7.67 15.31
CA THR A 6 -14.73 -7.19 14.96
C THR A 6 -15.20 -7.78 13.63
N PRO A 7 -16.37 -8.47 13.59
CA PRO A 7 -16.92 -8.98 12.35
C PRO A 7 -17.57 -7.84 11.56
N LEU A 8 -16.74 -7.08 10.84
CA LEU A 8 -17.18 -6.02 9.98
C LEU A 8 -17.17 -6.49 8.52
N ARG A 9 -18.21 -6.14 7.77
CA ARG A 9 -18.18 -6.33 6.32
C ARG A 9 -17.38 -5.23 5.63
N SER A 10 -17.44 -4.01 6.13
CA SER A 10 -16.81 -2.84 5.53
C SER A 10 -16.51 -1.77 6.57
N MET A 11 -15.49 -0.97 6.32
CA MET A 11 -15.09 0.16 7.15
C MET A 11 -15.02 1.43 6.30
N PHE A 12 -15.64 2.50 6.79
CA PHE A 12 -15.65 3.83 6.16
C PHE A 12 -15.28 4.86 7.22
N LEU A 13 -14.21 5.62 7.00
CA LEU A 13 -13.78 6.70 7.88
C LEU A 13 -13.41 7.93 7.05
N THR A 14 -13.96 9.09 7.42
CA THR A 14 -13.79 10.36 6.70
C THR A 14 -13.53 11.48 7.69
N ASP A 15 -12.69 12.45 7.33
CA ASP A 15 -12.45 13.69 8.09
C ASP A 15 -12.00 13.49 9.54
N MET A 16 -11.23 12.42 9.80
CA MET A 16 -10.75 12.09 11.14
C MET A 16 -9.22 12.08 11.21
N PRO A 17 -8.59 13.19 11.65
CA PRO A 17 -7.17 13.16 11.96
C PRO A 17 -6.94 12.26 13.19
N LEU A 18 -6.11 11.24 13.03
CA LEU A 18 -5.72 10.39 14.15
C LEU A 18 -4.20 10.41 14.30
N ARG A 19 -3.74 10.30 15.54
CA ARG A 19 -2.31 10.05 15.76
C ARG A 19 -1.91 8.69 15.20
N SER A 20 -2.70 7.66 15.46
CA SER A 20 -2.40 6.30 15.04
C SER A 20 -3.66 5.45 14.82
N MET A 21 -3.53 4.46 13.94
CA MET A 21 -4.52 3.42 13.68
C MET A 21 -3.87 2.04 13.76
N PHE A 22 -4.51 1.14 14.49
CA PHE A 22 -4.10 -0.26 14.64
C PHE A 22 -5.31 -1.15 14.40
N LEU A 23 -5.21 -2.06 13.44
CA LEU A 23 -6.25 -3.01 13.08
C LEU A 23 -5.65 -4.42 13.06
N THR A 24 -6.20 -5.34 13.85
CA THR A 24 -5.73 -6.73 13.87
C THR A 24 -6.89 -7.72 13.76
N ASP A 25 -6.66 -8.83 13.06
CA ASP A 25 -7.55 -10.00 13.04
C ASP A 25 -8.99 -9.70 12.58
N MET A 26 -9.16 -8.83 11.58
CA MET A 26 -10.48 -8.46 11.04
C MET A 26 -10.54 -8.67 9.52
N PRO A 27 -11.17 -9.76 9.05
CA PRO A 27 -11.46 -9.91 7.63
C PRO A 27 -12.49 -8.88 7.20
N LEU A 28 -12.15 -8.06 6.20
CA LEU A 28 -13.01 -6.98 5.70
C LEU A 28 -13.26 -7.17 4.20
N ARG A 29 -14.49 -7.01 3.73
CA ARG A 29 -14.70 -6.95 2.28
C ARG A 29 -14.08 -5.69 1.70
N SER A 30 -14.28 -4.55 2.36
CA SER A 30 -13.80 -3.27 1.85
C SER A 30 -13.44 -2.27 2.93
N MET A 31 -12.39 -1.48 2.70
CA MET A 31 -11.99 -0.36 3.52
C MET A 31 -11.89 0.91 2.67
N PHE A 32 -12.49 2.00 3.17
CA PHE A 32 -12.46 3.32 2.55
C PHE A 32 -12.07 4.36 3.60
N LEU A 33 -10.92 4.98 3.41
CA LEU A 33 -10.39 6.00 4.30
C LEU A 33 -10.14 7.28 3.49
N THR A 34 -10.70 8.40 3.93
CA THR A 34 -10.63 9.68 3.19
C THR A 34 -10.34 10.84 4.13
N ASP A 35 -9.47 11.76 3.72
CA ASP A 35 -9.15 12.99 4.46
C ASP A 35 -8.70 12.73 5.92
N MET A 36 -7.79 11.76 6.07
CA MET A 36 -7.31 11.31 7.39
C MET A 36 -5.79 11.43 7.52
N PRO A 37 -5.26 12.57 7.97
CA PRO A 37 -3.86 12.69 8.34
C PRO A 37 -3.52 11.75 9.50
N LEU A 38 -2.47 10.95 9.32
CA LEU A 38 -2.04 9.94 10.29
C LEU A 38 -0.54 10.02 10.56
N ARG A 39 -0.11 9.80 11.81
CA ARG A 39 1.32 9.57 12.08
C ARG A 39 1.70 8.12 11.77
N SER A 40 0.82 7.16 12.05
CA SER A 40 1.14 5.75 11.84
C SER A 40 -0.10 4.88 11.63
N MET A 41 -0.01 3.92 10.71
CA MET A 41 -1.01 2.89 10.48
C MET A 41 -0.35 1.51 10.58
N PHE A 42 -1.00 0.59 11.29
CA PHE A 42 -0.57 -0.78 11.47
C PHE A 42 -1.73 -1.73 11.17
N LEU A 43 -1.53 -2.66 10.26
CA LEU A 43 -2.52 -3.67 9.85
C LEU A 43 -1.90 -5.07 9.99
N THR A 44 -2.57 -5.98 10.71
CA THR A 44 -2.07 -7.36 10.91
C THR A 44 -3.20 -8.36 10.72
N ASN A 45 -2.99 -9.41 9.92
CA ASN A 45 -3.99 -10.47 9.68
C ASN A 45 -5.34 -9.93 9.14
N MET A 46 -5.27 -9.11 8.10
CA MET A 46 -6.42 -8.35 7.60
C MET A 46 -6.70 -8.69 6.12
N PRO A 47 -7.37 -9.79 5.78
CA PRO A 47 -7.70 -10.08 4.39
C PRO A 47 -8.77 -9.09 3.89
N PHE A 48 -8.51 -8.50 2.71
CA PHE A 48 -9.40 -7.56 2.04
C PHE A 48 -9.78 -7.98 0.63
N ARG A 49 -11.01 -7.66 0.20
CA ARG A 49 -11.31 -7.61 -1.24
C ARG A 49 -10.80 -6.30 -1.85
N SER A 50 -11.02 -5.16 -1.18
CA SER A 50 -10.60 -3.87 -1.71
C SER A 50 -10.26 -2.85 -0.63
N MET A 51 -9.22 -2.05 -0.88
CA MET A 51 -8.83 -0.94 -0.03
C MET A 51 -8.70 0.34 -0.87
N PHE A 52 -9.28 1.43 -0.37
CA PHE A 52 -9.27 2.76 -1.00
C PHE A 52 -8.80 3.77 0.05
N LEU A 53 -7.66 4.40 -0.20
CA LEU A 53 -7.09 5.44 0.66
C LEU A 53 -6.93 6.72 -0.15
N THR A 54 -7.56 7.80 0.30
CA THR A 54 -7.58 9.09 -0.41
C THR A 54 -7.23 10.22 0.53
N ASN A 55 -6.34 11.12 0.10
CA ASN A 55 -5.94 12.31 0.87
C ASN A 55 -5.48 11.98 2.31
N MET A 56 -4.60 10.98 2.47
CA MET A 56 -4.06 10.63 3.79
C MET A 56 -2.55 10.79 3.87
N PRO A 57 -2.06 11.96 4.28
CA PRO A 57 -0.67 12.12 4.67
C PRO A 57 -0.32 11.17 5.81
N LEU A 58 0.70 10.33 5.60
CA LEU A 58 1.06 9.28 6.55
C LEU A 58 2.57 9.22 6.79
N ARG A 59 3.01 9.32 8.04
CA ARG A 59 4.45 9.22 8.35
C ARG A 59 4.96 7.77 8.29
N SER A 60 4.15 6.77 8.62
CA SER A 60 4.56 5.37 8.57
C SER A 60 3.38 4.43 8.34
N MET A 61 3.52 3.50 7.41
CA MET A 61 2.61 2.37 7.23
C MET A 61 3.35 1.06 7.46
N LEU A 62 2.81 0.21 8.33
CA LEU A 62 3.27 -1.17 8.50
C LEU A 62 2.09 -2.11 8.24
N SER A 63 2.30 -3.15 7.45
CA SER A 63 1.28 -4.16 7.21
C SER A 63 1.89 -5.55 7.08
N THR A 64 1.26 -6.52 7.74
CA THR A 64 1.70 -7.92 7.79
C THR A 64 0.48 -8.83 7.58
N ASP A 65 0.60 -9.82 6.71
CA ASP A 65 -0.48 -10.81 6.45
C ASP A 65 -1.80 -10.15 6.02
N VAL A 66 -1.72 -9.31 4.99
CA VAL A 66 -2.86 -8.51 4.49
C VAL A 66 -3.12 -8.83 3.02
N PRO A 67 -3.64 -10.03 2.68
CA PRO A 67 -3.93 -10.38 1.30
C PRO A 67 -5.06 -9.50 0.74
N LEU A 68 -4.88 -9.01 -0.49
CA LEU A 68 -5.78 -8.05 -1.12
C LEU A 68 -6.09 -8.42 -2.57
N ARG A 69 -7.33 -8.19 -3.01
CA ARG A 69 -7.62 -8.26 -4.46
C ARG A 69 -7.34 -6.94 -5.17
N SER A 70 -7.58 -5.80 -4.53
CA SER A 70 -7.28 -4.49 -5.14
C SER A 70 -6.96 -3.43 -4.11
N MET A 71 -5.95 -2.62 -4.38
CA MET A 71 -5.58 -1.44 -3.60
C MET A 71 -5.57 -0.21 -4.50
N PHE A 72 -6.18 0.88 -4.02
CA PHE A 72 -6.21 2.18 -4.68
C PHE A 72 -5.73 3.25 -3.71
N LEU A 73 -4.69 3.98 -4.10
CA LEU A 73 -4.08 5.05 -3.32
C LEU A 73 -4.10 6.35 -4.12
N THR A 74 -4.59 7.44 -3.52
CA THR A 74 -4.64 8.75 -4.19
C THR A 74 -4.28 9.86 -3.22
N ASN A 75 -3.34 10.73 -3.59
CA ASN A 75 -2.89 11.86 -2.75
C ASN A 75 -2.41 11.40 -1.36
N MET A 76 -1.45 10.48 -1.36
CA MET A 76 -0.99 9.79 -0.15
C MET A 76 0.51 10.04 0.05
N PRO A 77 0.94 11.22 0.54
CA PRO A 77 2.35 11.44 0.83
C PRO A 77 2.79 10.57 2.01
N LEU A 78 3.78 9.70 1.78
CA LEU A 78 4.28 8.74 2.76
C LEU A 78 5.78 8.89 3.03
N ARG A 79 6.18 8.86 4.30
CA ARG A 79 7.62 8.79 4.60
C ARG A 79 8.14 7.36 4.56
N LEU A 80 7.46 6.41 5.19
CA LEU A 80 7.90 5.03 5.28
C LEU A 80 6.74 4.08 5.01
N MET A 81 6.99 3.05 4.21
CA MET A 81 6.08 1.94 4.00
C MET A 81 6.84 0.62 4.12
N PHE A 82 6.37 -0.26 4.99
CA PHE A 82 6.83 -1.64 5.08
C PHE A 82 5.64 -2.58 4.96
N LEU A 83 5.68 -3.44 3.96
CA LEU A 83 4.65 -4.43 3.72
C LEU A 83 5.29 -5.82 3.64
N THR A 84 4.72 -6.77 4.37
CA THR A 84 5.18 -8.16 4.44
C THR A 84 4.00 -9.09 4.22
N ASP A 85 4.19 -10.11 3.38
CA ASP A 85 3.19 -11.16 3.14
C ASP A 85 1.81 -10.61 2.69
N MET A 86 1.80 -9.67 1.73
CA MET A 86 0.56 -9.14 1.16
C MET A 86 0.39 -9.46 -0.33
N PRO A 87 -0.02 -10.69 -0.68
CA PRO A 87 -0.35 -11.02 -2.06
C PRO A 87 -1.44 -10.08 -2.58
N LEU A 88 -1.21 -9.47 -3.75
CA LEU A 88 -2.08 -8.45 -4.30
C LEU A 88 -2.38 -8.72 -5.78
N ARG A 89 -3.65 -8.64 -6.20
CA ARG A 89 -3.96 -8.82 -7.63
C ARG A 89 -3.78 -7.53 -8.43
N SER A 90 -4.09 -6.37 -7.86
CA SER A 90 -3.95 -5.09 -8.56
C SER A 90 -3.67 -3.95 -7.59
N MET A 91 -2.69 -3.12 -7.92
CA MET A 91 -2.41 -1.85 -7.26
C MET A 91 -2.55 -0.72 -8.28
N LEU A 92 -3.33 0.30 -7.94
CA LEU A 92 -3.31 1.61 -8.60
C LEU A 92 -2.90 2.66 -7.57
N SER A 93 -1.95 3.49 -7.94
CA SER A 93 -1.50 4.60 -7.09
C SER A 93 -1.27 5.85 -7.92
N THR A 94 -1.75 6.98 -7.42
CA THR A 94 -1.63 8.30 -8.04
C THR A 94 -1.25 9.32 -6.98
N ASP A 95 -0.26 10.17 -7.24
CA ASP A 95 0.20 11.22 -6.32
C ASP A 95 0.59 10.66 -4.94
N VAL A 96 1.51 9.68 -4.93
CA VAL A 96 1.95 9.00 -3.69
C VAL A 96 3.47 9.18 -3.52
N PRO A 97 3.95 10.40 -3.24
CA PRO A 97 5.38 10.63 -3.03
C PRO A 97 5.84 9.87 -1.79
N LEU A 98 6.94 9.12 -1.93
CA LEU A 98 7.36 8.17 -0.91
C LEU A 98 8.86 8.22 -0.64
N ARG A 99 9.28 8.30 0.63
CA ARG A 99 10.71 8.39 0.94
C ARG A 99 11.38 7.01 0.94
N SER A 100 10.83 6.03 1.63
CA SER A 100 11.37 4.67 1.61
C SER A 100 10.29 3.59 1.63
N MET A 101 10.41 2.63 0.72
CA MET A 101 9.53 1.47 0.58
C MET A 101 10.30 0.18 0.80
N PHE A 102 9.75 -0.72 1.60
CA PHE A 102 10.27 -2.06 1.83
C PHE A 102 9.13 -3.07 1.64
N LEU A 103 9.24 -3.93 0.63
CA LEU A 103 8.25 -4.96 0.35
C LEU A 103 8.91 -6.33 0.39
N THR A 104 8.32 -7.25 1.15
CA THR A 104 8.78 -8.63 1.27
C THR A 104 7.62 -9.59 1.02
N ASN A 105 7.83 -10.62 0.20
CA ASN A 105 6.83 -11.66 -0.09
C ASN A 105 5.50 -11.13 -0.64
N MET A 106 5.52 -10.22 -1.62
CA MET A 106 4.28 -9.69 -2.18
C MET A 106 4.12 -9.99 -3.66
N PRO A 107 3.60 -11.18 -4.00
CA PRO A 107 3.27 -11.49 -5.37
C PRO A 107 2.20 -10.52 -5.87
N LEU A 108 2.45 -9.88 -7.01
CA LEU A 108 1.57 -8.90 -7.61
C LEU A 108 1.27 -9.22 -9.08
N ARG A 109 -0.02 -9.23 -9.45
CA ARG A 109 -0.39 -9.47 -10.85
C ARG A 109 -0.29 -8.20 -11.69
N SER A 110 -0.63 -7.04 -11.16
CA SER A 110 -0.59 -5.79 -11.91
C SER A 110 -0.35 -4.59 -11.00
N MET A 111 0.54 -3.70 -11.43
CA MET A 111 0.87 -2.46 -10.74
C MET A 111 0.77 -1.30 -11.73
N PHE A 112 0.09 -0.23 -11.35
CA PHE A 112 0.05 1.02 -12.09
C PHE A 112 0.36 2.16 -11.13
N LEU A 113 1.45 2.87 -11.38
CA LEU A 113 1.88 3.99 -10.54
C LEU A 113 2.03 5.23 -11.42
N THR A 114 1.38 6.31 -11.00
CA THR A 114 1.47 7.64 -11.61
C THR A 114 1.91 8.62 -10.55
N ASP A 115 2.86 9.51 -10.86
CA ASP A 115 3.30 10.58 -9.96
C ASP A 115 3.72 10.08 -8.57
N MET A 116 4.58 9.05 -8.51
CA MET A 116 5.14 8.58 -7.22
C MET A 116 6.66 8.70 -7.17
N PRO A 117 7.19 9.90 -6.89
CA PRO A 117 8.62 10.05 -6.65
C PRO A 117 9.03 9.21 -5.44
N LEU A 118 10.07 8.39 -5.62
CA LEU A 118 10.58 7.48 -4.60
C LEU A 118 12.07 7.67 -4.34
N ARG A 119 12.46 7.89 -3.09
CA ARG A 119 13.89 8.02 -2.77
C ARG A 119 14.61 6.68 -2.61
N SER A 120 13.98 5.66 -2.05
CA SER A 120 14.61 4.34 -1.91
C SER A 120 13.58 3.21 -1.90
N MET A 121 13.84 2.16 -2.67
CA MET A 121 13.01 0.97 -2.74
C MET A 121 13.83 -0.29 -2.42
N PHE A 122 13.27 -1.17 -1.59
CA PHE A 122 13.82 -2.49 -1.29
C PHE A 122 12.73 -3.53 -1.50
N LEU A 123 12.94 -4.45 -2.45
CA LEU A 123 11.98 -5.48 -2.81
C LEU A 123 12.63 -6.86 -2.68
N THR A 124 11.98 -7.76 -1.94
CA THR A 124 12.42 -9.14 -1.74
C THR A 124 11.26 -10.09 -2.00
N ASP A 125 11.44 -11.08 -2.86
CA ASP A 125 10.44 -12.12 -3.17
C ASP A 125 9.10 -11.51 -3.67
N MET A 126 9.20 -10.70 -4.72
CA MET A 126 8.12 -9.87 -5.25
C MET A 126 7.82 -10.22 -6.71
N PRO A 127 7.27 -11.40 -7.04
CA PRO A 127 6.97 -11.73 -8.43
C PRO A 127 5.89 -10.79 -8.98
N LEU A 128 6.17 -10.12 -10.10
CA LEU A 128 5.27 -9.16 -10.73
C LEU A 128 4.99 -9.51 -12.19
N ARG A 129 3.70 -9.64 -12.54
CA ARG A 129 3.34 -9.95 -13.93
C ARG A 129 3.34 -8.74 -14.85
N SER A 130 2.84 -7.58 -14.42
CA SER A 130 2.84 -6.37 -15.25
C SER A 130 2.99 -5.11 -14.41
N MET A 131 3.86 -4.21 -14.86
CA MET A 131 4.10 -2.91 -14.25
C MET A 131 3.91 -1.80 -15.28
N PHE A 132 3.17 -0.76 -14.91
CA PHE A 132 3.01 0.47 -15.67
C PHE A 132 3.40 1.64 -14.77
N LEU A 133 4.35 2.43 -15.21
CA LEU A 133 4.92 3.55 -14.45
C LEU A 133 4.82 4.82 -15.30
N THR A 134 4.38 5.91 -14.69
CA THR A 134 4.34 7.25 -15.28
C THR A 134 4.83 8.25 -14.26
N ASP A 135 5.82 9.08 -14.60
CA ASP A 135 6.36 10.11 -13.69
C ASP A 135 6.86 9.54 -12.35
N MET A 136 7.78 8.57 -12.43
CA MET A 136 8.22 7.74 -11.30
C MET A 136 9.72 7.90 -10.99
N PRO A 137 10.22 9.09 -10.62
CA PRO A 137 11.63 9.27 -10.36
C PRO A 137 12.08 8.46 -9.15
N LEU A 138 13.06 7.58 -9.35
CA LEU A 138 13.62 6.69 -8.33
C LEU A 138 15.12 6.94 -8.13
N ARG A 139 15.54 7.22 -6.89
CA ARG A 139 16.97 7.44 -6.58
C ARG A 139 17.76 6.17 -6.29
N SER A 140 17.19 5.20 -5.59
CA SER A 140 17.87 3.93 -5.31
C SER A 140 16.89 2.76 -5.24
N MET A 141 17.33 1.61 -5.76
CA MET A 141 16.55 0.39 -5.81
C MET A 141 17.42 -0.81 -5.46
N PHE A 142 16.91 -1.70 -4.60
CA PHE A 142 17.52 -2.97 -4.28
C PHE A 142 16.48 -4.07 -4.50
N LEU A 143 16.80 -5.05 -5.33
CA LEU A 143 15.88 -6.12 -5.74
C LEU A 143 16.51 -7.49 -5.48
N THR A 144 15.74 -8.36 -4.81
CA THR A 144 16.06 -9.78 -4.65
C THR A 144 14.83 -10.59 -5.04
N ASN A 145 14.99 -11.60 -5.90
CA ASN A 145 13.90 -12.49 -6.34
C ASN A 145 12.65 -11.73 -6.84
N MET A 146 12.84 -10.90 -7.85
CA MET A 146 11.82 -10.02 -8.45
C MET A 146 11.57 -10.41 -9.92
N PRO A 147 10.97 -11.58 -10.20
CA PRO A 147 10.66 -11.92 -11.59
C PRO A 147 9.59 -10.96 -12.12
N LEU A 148 9.91 -10.29 -13.23
CA LEU A 148 9.03 -9.33 -13.89
C LEU A 148 8.76 -9.77 -15.33
N ARG A 149 7.48 -9.91 -15.70
CA ARG A 149 7.12 -10.35 -17.06
C ARG A 149 6.99 -9.22 -18.08
N SER A 150 6.47 -8.06 -17.67
CA SER A 150 6.35 -6.90 -18.57
C SER A 150 6.39 -5.60 -17.79
N MET A 151 7.14 -4.62 -18.30
CA MET A 151 7.23 -3.26 -17.78
C MET A 151 6.93 -2.27 -18.89
N PHE A 152 6.19 -1.22 -18.55
CA PHE A 152 6.01 -0.03 -19.35
C PHE A 152 6.30 1.19 -18.49
N LEU A 153 7.15 2.09 -18.99
CA LEU A 153 7.57 3.31 -18.30
C LEU A 153 7.37 4.48 -19.25
N ILE A 154 6.69 5.51 -18.75
CA ILE A 154 6.61 6.84 -19.35
C ILE A 154 7.27 7.78 -18.35
N ASP A 155 8.24 8.55 -18.83
CA ASP A 155 8.89 9.62 -18.06
C ASP A 155 8.27 10.99 -18.37
#